data_AF-A0A644VRE9-F1
#
_entry.id   AF-A0A644VRE9-F1
#
_cell.length_a   1.000
_cell.length_b   1.000
_cell.length_c   1.000
_cell.angle_alpha   90.00
_cell.angle_beta   90.00
_cell.angle_gamma   90.00
#
_symmetry.space_group_name_H-M   'P 1'
#
loop_
_entity.id
_entity.type
_entity.pdbx_description
1 polymer ?
#
loop_
_entity_poly.entity_id
_entity_poly.type
_entity_poly.pdbx_seq_one_letter_code
_entity_poly.pdbx_strand_id
1 'polypeptide(L)' 'MSADGFDWPGLMRAGLRGLGLHPREFWALTPAELALMLGEGAARAPLTRAGLAALSARWPDVPAEPKHQEDADGRV' A
#
# COMPACT_ATOMS: atom_id res chain seq x y z
N MET A 1 7.38 -19.36 3.73
CA MET A 1 7.10 -18.24 2.81
C MET A 1 6.71 -17.08 3.69
N SER A 2 7.68 -16.28 4.13
CA SER A 2 7.42 -15.16 5.01
C SER A 2 6.56 -14.16 4.25
N ALA A 3 5.45 -13.72 4.86
CA ALA A 3 4.76 -12.54 4.40
C ALA A 3 5.72 -11.37 4.64
N ASP A 4 6.51 -11.02 3.62
CA ASP A 4 7.55 -10.00 3.73
C ASP A 4 6.89 -8.66 4.03
N GLY A 5 6.91 -8.30 5.32
CA GLY A 5 6.52 -6.98 5.78
C GLY A 5 7.39 -5.91 5.13
N PHE A 6 6.87 -4.70 5.07
CA PHE A 6 7.62 -3.55 4.59
C PHE A 6 8.93 -3.39 5.38
N ASP A 7 10.09 -3.35 4.70
CA ASP A 7 11.42 -3.21 5.35
C ASP A 7 11.63 -1.80 5.91
N TRP A 8 10.96 -1.55 7.03
CA TRP A 8 11.05 -0.31 7.78
C TRP A 8 12.48 0.01 8.26
N PRO A 9 13.22 -0.96 8.83
CA PRO A 9 14.61 -0.70 9.23
C PRO A 9 15.51 -0.33 8.06
N GLY A 10 15.34 -0.97 6.89
CA GLY A 10 16.06 -0.63 5.66
C GLY A 10 15.79 0.80 5.22
N LEU A 11 14.51 1.20 5.21
CA LEU A 11 14.11 2.56 4.88
C LEU A 11 14.74 3.60 5.81
N MET A 12 14.72 3.36 7.13
CA MET A 12 15.32 4.27 8.11
C MET A 12 16.83 4.42 7.91
N ARG A 13 17.53 3.33 7.60
CA ARG A 13 18.97 3.37 7.31
C ARG A 13 19.26 4.12 6.02
N ALA A 14 18.49 3.89 4.96
CA ALA A 14 18.67 4.57 3.68
C ALA A 14 18.43 6.09 3.80
N GLY A 15 17.35 6.51 4.48
CA GLY A 15 17.00 7.92 4.63
C GLY A 15 17.85 8.68 5.64
N LEU A 16 17.86 8.24 6.90
CA LEU A 16 18.48 9.02 7.99
C LEU A 16 20.00 8.87 8.06
N ARG A 17 20.55 7.73 7.61
CA ARG A 17 22.01 7.49 7.59
C ARG A 17 22.60 7.58 6.19
N GLY A 18 21.95 6.99 5.19
CA GLY A 18 22.45 6.94 3.81
C GLY A 18 22.42 8.31 3.15
N LEU A 19 21.26 8.96 3.13
CA LEU A 19 21.08 10.33 2.60
C LEU A 19 21.43 11.43 3.62
N GLY A 20 21.58 11.08 4.90
CA GLY A 20 21.93 12.02 5.97
C GLY A 20 20.81 13.02 6.30
N LEU A 21 19.56 12.71 5.96
CA LEU A 21 18.41 13.58 6.20
C LEU A 21 18.14 13.74 7.69
N HIS A 22 17.84 14.97 8.12
CA HIS A 22 17.34 15.16 9.47
C HIS A 22 15.94 14.51 9.59
N PRO A 23 15.55 13.96 10.76
CA PRO A 23 14.27 13.26 10.89
C PRO A 23 13.06 14.05 10.40
N ARG A 24 13.05 15.37 10.62
CA ARG A 24 11.98 16.25 10.13
C ARG A 24 11.90 16.28 8.60
N GLU A 25 13.04 16.38 7.93
CA GLU A 25 13.10 16.44 6.46
C GLU A 25 12.64 15.10 5.89
N PHE A 26 13.14 14.00 6.45
CA PHE A 26 12.73 12.66 6.05
C PHE A 26 11.21 12.44 6.14
N TRP A 27 10.56 12.88 7.21
CA TRP A 27 9.11 12.75 7.38
C TRP A 27 8.29 13.76 6.57
N ALA A 28 8.91 14.83 6.09
CA ALA A 28 8.25 15.81 5.22
C ALA A 28 8.26 15.37 3.75
N LEU A 29 9.17 14.47 3.36
CA LEU A 29 9.26 13.97 2.00
C LEU A 29 8.12 13.02 1.65
N THR A 30 7.67 13.13 0.41
CA THR A 30 6.84 12.08 -0.20
C THR A 30 7.69 10.85 -0.53
N PRO A 31 7.10 9.64 -0.57
CA PRO A 31 7.82 8.43 -0.98
C PRO A 31 8.45 8.53 -2.37
N ALA A 32 7.85 9.30 -3.28
CA ALA A 32 8.37 9.51 -4.62
C ALA A 32 9.65 10.36 -4.63
N GLU A 33 9.70 11.42 -3.82
CA GLU A 33 10.90 12.24 -3.67
C GLU A 33 12.03 11.46 -3.00
N LEU A 34 11.70 10.64 -1.99
CA LEU A 34 12.69 9.78 -1.35
C LEU A 34 13.27 8.75 -2.34
N ALA A 35 12.44 8.10 -3.15
CA ALA A 35 12.89 7.16 -4.18
C ALA A 35 13.80 7.85 -5.22
N LEU A 36 13.42 9.06 -5.65
CA LEU A 36 14.22 9.87 -6.56
C LEU A 36 15.61 10.19 -5.98
N MET A 37 15.67 10.60 -4.70
CA MET A 37 16.94 10.89 -4.01
C MET A 37 17.79 9.64 -3.78
N LEU A 38 17.18 8.46 -3.63
CA LEU A 38 17.88 7.18 -3.56
C LEU A 38 18.40 6.70 -4.93
N GLY A 39 18.17 7.45 -6.01
CA GLY A 39 18.59 7.09 -7.35
C GLY A 39 17.67 6.06 -8.02
N GLU A 40 16.54 5.71 -7.40
CA GLU A 40 15.48 4.97 -8.08
C GLU A 40 14.75 5.94 -9.02
N GLY A 41 15.27 6.06 -10.24
CA GLY A 41 14.68 6.92 -11.27
C GLY A 41 13.21 6.58 -11.46
N ALA A 42 12.33 7.56 -11.22
CA ALA A 42 10.85 7.51 -11.24
C ALA A 42 10.23 6.18 -11.74
N ALA A 43 10.32 5.13 -10.93
CA ALA A 43 9.96 3.77 -11.35
C ALA A 43 8.56 3.38 -10.83
N ARG A 44 7.57 4.25 -11.02
CA ARG A 44 6.17 3.79 -11.08
C ARG A 44 5.30 4.83 -11.76
N ALA A 45 4.63 4.41 -12.84
CA ALA A 45 3.58 5.20 -13.45
C ALA A 45 2.55 5.57 -12.37
N PRO A 46 1.97 6.79 -12.41
CA PRO A 46 0.93 7.20 -11.50
C PRO A 46 -0.20 6.15 -11.46
N LEU A 47 -0.78 5.96 -10.28
CA LEU A 47 -1.90 5.04 -10.08
C LEU A 47 -3.05 5.48 -11.00
N THR A 48 -3.45 4.62 -11.94
CA THR A 48 -4.60 4.92 -12.82
C THR A 48 -5.91 4.70 -12.08
N ARG A 49 -6.98 5.37 -12.51
CA ARG A 49 -8.31 5.14 -11.93
C ARG A 49 -8.77 3.68 -12.02
N ALA A 50 -8.41 3.00 -13.11
CA ALA A 50 -8.68 1.57 -13.28
C ALA A 50 -7.90 0.72 -12.26
N GLY A 51 -6.63 1.06 -12.01
CA GLY A 51 -5.82 0.44 -10.98
C GLY A 51 -6.43 0.62 -9.58
N LEU A 52 -6.90 1.83 -9.26
CA LEU A 52 -7.51 2.10 -7.96
C LEU A 52 -8.78 1.25 -7.77
N ALA A 53 -9.65 1.20 -8.78
CA ALA A 53 -10.86 0.37 -8.74
C ALA A 53 -10.53 -1.12 -8.54
N ALA A 54 -9.46 -1.62 -9.17
CA ALA A 54 -9.00 -2.99 -8.98
C ALA A 54 -8.48 -3.25 -7.55
N LEU A 55 -7.81 -2.28 -6.92
CA LEU A 55 -7.40 -2.38 -5.52
C LEU A 55 -8.62 -2.42 -4.59
N SER A 56 -9.56 -1.48 -4.74
CA SER A 56 -10.76 -1.42 -3.90
C SER A 56 -11.60 -2.70 -3.95
N ALA A 57 -11.69 -3.33 -5.13
CA ALA A 57 -12.39 -4.61 -5.27
C ALA A 57 -11.66 -5.77 -4.59
N ARG A 58 -10.31 -5.74 -4.56
CA ARG A 58 -9.48 -6.82 -3.99
C ARG A 58 -9.34 -6.70 -2.47
N TRP A 59 -9.37 -5.48 -1.94
CA TRP A 59 -9.30 -5.19 -0.51
C TRP A 59 -10.49 -4.31 -0.11
N PRO A 60 -11.71 -4.89 -0.01
CA PRO A 60 -12.89 -4.15 0.39
C PRO A 60 -12.80 -3.73 1.86
N ASP A 61 -13.18 -2.48 2.15
CA ASP A 61 -13.15 -1.92 3.51
C ASP A 61 -14.25 -2.50 4.42
N VAL A 62 -15.33 -3.00 3.82
CA VAL A 62 -16.42 -3.67 4.53
C VAL A 62 -16.29 -5.19 4.43
N PRO A 63 -16.47 -5.93 5.54
CA PRO A 63 -16.60 -7.37 5.50
C PRO A 63 -17.70 -7.77 4.51
N ALA A 64 -17.49 -8.82 3.74
CA ALA A 64 -18.56 -9.38 2.91
C ALA A 64 -19.71 -9.77 3.84
N GLU A 65 -20.87 -9.11 3.67
CA GLU A 65 -22.07 -9.50 4.41
C GLU A 65 -22.33 -10.99 4.17
N PRO A 66 -22.58 -11.78 5.24
CA PRO A 66 -23.00 -13.14 5.06
C PRO A 66 -24.31 -13.09 4.29
N LYS A 67 -24.29 -13.64 3.07
CA LYS A 67 -25.49 -13.79 2.27
C LYS A 67 -26.40 -14.72 3.08
N HIS A 68 -27.44 -14.18 3.70
CA HIS A 68 -28.50 -15.00 4.25
C HIS A 68 -29.09 -15.77 3.08
N GLN A 69 -28.72 -17.05 3.00
CA GLN A 69 -29.36 -18.02 2.14
C GLN A 69 -30.82 -18.04 2.62
N GLU A 70 -31.71 -17.33 1.93
CA GLU A 70 -33.14 -17.59 2.06
C GLU A 70 -33.36 -18.99 1.49
N ASP A 71 -33.29 -19.96 2.40
CA ASP A 71 -33.71 -21.33 2.16
C ASP A 71 -35.19 -21.24 1.79
N ALA A 72 -35.47 -21.31 0.50
CA ALA A 72 -36.82 -21.44 -0.03
C ALA A 72 -37.34 -22.84 0.34
N ASP A 73 -37.72 -23.04 1.60
CA ASP A 73 -38.60 -24.13 2.00
C ASP A 73 -40.03 -23.60 2.02
N GLY A 74 -40.59 -23.51 0.81
CA GLY A 74 -41.96 -23.09 0.56
C GLY A 74 -42.67 -24.14 -0.26
N ARG A 75 -42.99 -25.31 0.32
CA ARG A 75 -44.11 -26.12 -0.15
C ARG A 75 -44.73 -27.01 0.94
N VAL A 76 -45.82 -26.48 1.50
CA VAL A 76 -46.97 -27.18 2.10
C VAL A 76 -47.56 -28.24 1.16
#